data_AF-C8WY64-F1
#
_entry.id   AF-C8WY64-F1
#
_cell.length_a   1.000
_cell.length_b   1.000
_cell.length_c   1.000
_cell.angle_alpha   90.00
_cell.angle_beta   90.00
_cell.angle_gamma   90.00
#
_symmetry.space_group_name_H-M   'P 1'
#
loop_
_entity.id
_entity.type
_entity.pdbx_description
1 polymer ?
#
loop_
_entity_poly.entity_id
_entity_poly.type
_entity_poly.pdbx_seq_one_letter_code
_entity_poly.pdbx_strand_id
1 'polypeptide(L)'
;MSNHDGSYMLNEVIRTMMDEGIEEQIGRDAFIKLIKKIIEIGRHHDCNNGEILEDLEHLKLCYLCLHESDVLIDGVCPTCDKKFS
;
A
#
# COMPACT_ATOMS: atom_id res chain seq x y z
N MET A 1 -15.39 3.07 -12.31
CA MET A 1 -14.28 2.87 -13.28
C MET A 1 -13.07 3.25 -12.48
N SER A 2 -12.18 2.30 -12.15
CA SER A 2 -11.10 2.62 -11.22
C SER A 2 -10.15 3.66 -11.82
N ASN A 3 -9.64 4.55 -10.97
CA ASN A 3 -8.65 5.56 -11.30
C ASN A 3 -7.25 4.93 -11.29
N HIS A 4 -6.92 4.25 -12.38
CA HIS A 4 -5.64 3.55 -12.52
C HIS A 4 -4.45 4.51 -12.51
N ASP A 5 -4.51 5.59 -13.29
CA ASP A 5 -3.46 6.61 -13.35
C ASP A 5 -3.18 7.22 -11.97
N GLY A 6 -4.23 7.53 -11.21
CA GLY A 6 -4.10 8.01 -9.84
C GLY A 6 -3.47 6.99 -8.90
N SER A 7 -3.73 5.70 -9.11
CA SER A 7 -3.13 4.61 -8.33
C SER A 7 -1.63 4.51 -8.57
N TYR A 8 -1.21 4.52 -9.84
CA TYR A 8 0.20 4.50 -10.23
C TYR A 8 0.94 5.76 -9.80
N MET A 9 0.32 6.94 -9.90
CA MET A 9 0.92 8.17 -9.38
C MET A 9 1.18 8.09 -7.87
N LEU A 10 0.25 7.53 -7.09
CA LEU A 10 0.47 7.35 -5.65
C LEU A 10 1.57 6.30 -5.37
N ASN A 11 1.68 5.25 -6.18
CA ASN A 11 2.80 4.30 -6.09
C ASN A 11 4.15 5.00 -6.30
N GLU A 12 4.28 5.84 -7.35
CA GLU A 12 5.49 6.62 -7.63
C GLU A 12 5.85 7.58 -6.49
N VAL A 13 4.85 8.23 -5.88
CA VAL A 13 5.08 9.10 -4.70
C VAL A 13 5.64 8.30 -3.53
N ILE A 14 5.10 7.12 -3.25
CA ILE A 14 5.58 6.26 -2.15
C ILE A 14 7.03 5.83 -2.42
N ARG A 15 7.36 5.41 -3.64
CA ARG A 15 8.73 5.05 -4.05
C ARG A 15 9.68 6.23 -3.88
N THR A 16 9.29 7.42 -4.34
CA THR A 16 10.08 8.64 -4.21
C THR A 16 10.38 8.94 -2.73
N MET A 17 9.40 8.77 -1.84
CA MET A 17 9.62 8.95 -0.40
C MET A 17 10.61 7.93 0.17
N MET A 18 10.59 6.69 -0.29
CA MET A 18 11.56 5.68 0.13
C MET A 18 12.96 6.01 -0.40
N ASP A 19 13.08 6.41 -1.66
CA ASP A 19 14.35 6.77 -2.28
C ASP A 19 15.01 7.97 -1.59
N GLU A 20 14.21 8.92 -1.10
CA GLU A 20 14.66 10.07 -0.29
C GLU A 20 14.92 9.72 1.19
N GLY A 21 14.81 8.43 1.56
CA GLY A 21 15.10 7.94 2.89
C GLY A 21 14.12 8.40 3.97
N ILE A 22 12.86 8.64 3.60
CA ILE A 22 11.85 9.14 4.54
C ILE A 22 11.51 8.08 5.60
N GLU A 23 11.47 6.78 5.24
CA GLU A 23 11.22 5.69 6.20
C GLU A 23 12.27 5.68 7.32
N GLU A 24 13.55 5.85 6.98
CA GLU A 24 14.68 5.89 7.92
C GLU A 24 14.63 7.11 8.83
N GLN A 25 14.15 8.26 8.32
CA GLN A 25 14.08 9.50 9.08
C GLN A 25 12.97 9.49 10.12
N ILE A 26 11.78 8.97 9.78
CA ILE A 26 10.60 9.00 10.67
C ILE A 26 10.36 7.69 11.42
N GLY A 27 11.05 6.63 11.00
CA GLY A 27 10.86 5.28 11.51
C GLY A 27 9.67 4.56 10.87
N ARG A 28 9.80 3.23 10.79
CA ARG A 28 8.84 2.35 10.09
C ARG A 28 7.39 2.53 10.54
N ASP A 29 7.11 2.56 11.84
CA ASP A 29 5.73 2.67 12.34
C ASP A 29 5.05 3.97 11.86
N ALA A 30 5.79 5.08 11.85
CA ALA A 30 5.29 6.36 11.37
C ALA A 30 5.14 6.35 9.84
N PHE A 31 6.07 5.72 9.13
CA PHE A 31 6.02 5.56 7.68
C PHE A 31 4.82 4.72 7.24
N ILE A 32 4.60 3.54 7.82
CA ILE A 32 3.44 2.69 7.54
C ILE A 32 2.12 3.43 7.84
N LYS A 33 2.06 4.20 8.92
CA LYS A 33 0.90 5.05 9.23
C LYS A 33 0.67 6.13 8.16
N LEU A 34 1.73 6.69 7.60
CA LEU A 34 1.67 7.65 6.50
C LEU A 34 1.18 7.00 5.21
N ILE A 35 1.71 5.83 4.84
CA ILE A 35 1.26 5.06 3.67
C ILE A 35 -0.24 4.72 3.77
N LYS A 36 -0.71 4.26 4.92
CA LYS A 36 -2.14 3.98 5.14
C LYS A 36 -3.02 5.22 4.92
N LYS A 37 -2.55 6.41 5.28
CA LYS A 37 -3.26 7.67 5.00
C LYS A 37 -3.28 8.02 3.52
N ILE A 38 -2.17 7.80 2.81
CA ILE A 38 -2.09 8.01 1.35
C ILE A 38 -3.07 7.09 0.62
N ILE A 39 -3.13 5.82 1.02
CA ILE A 39 -4.08 4.85 0.45
C ILE A 39 -5.53 5.29 0.71
N GLU A 40 -5.84 5.78 1.91
CA GLU A 40 -7.18 6.28 2.23
C GLU A 40 -7.56 7.49 1.37
N ILE A 41 -6.60 8.40 1.09
CA ILE A 41 -6.80 9.49 0.13
C ILE A 41 -7.13 8.91 -1.25
N GLY A 42 -6.35 7.95 -1.74
CA GLY A 42 -6.59 7.28 -3.02
C GLY A 42 -7.98 6.67 -3.13
N ARG A 43 -8.49 6.03 -2.07
CA ARG A 43 -9.84 5.43 -2.03
C ARG A 43 -10.95 6.45 -2.26
N HIS A 44 -10.80 7.68 -1.76
CA HIS A 44 -11.75 8.76 -2.02
C HIS A 44 -11.77 9.22 -3.48
N HIS A 45 -10.78 8.80 -4.28
CA HIS A 45 -10.60 9.14 -5.69
C HIS A 45 -10.70 7.90 -6.61
N ASP A 46 -11.36 6.83 -6.17
CA ASP A 46 -11.56 5.56 -6.90
C ASP A 46 -10.25 4.85 -7.32
N CYS A 47 -9.14 5.13 -6.61
CA CYS A 47 -7.86 4.43 -6.83
C CYS A 47 -7.89 3.00 -6.27
N ASN A 48 -7.10 2.12 -6.87
CA ASN A 48 -6.96 0.72 -6.51
C ASN A 48 -5.78 0.52 -5.55
N ASN A 49 -6.03 -0.01 -4.35
CA ASN A 49 -4.96 -0.22 -3.37
C ASN A 49 -3.87 -1.21 -3.86
N GLY A 50 -4.24 -2.20 -4.68
CA GLY A 50 -3.31 -3.16 -5.24
C GLY A 50 -2.32 -2.48 -6.19
N GLU A 51 -2.80 -1.60 -7.06
CA GLU A 51 -1.94 -0.78 -7.93
C GLU A 51 -1.11 0.23 -7.14
N ILE A 52 -1.67 0.86 -6.10
CA ILE A 52 -0.92 1.74 -5.19
C ILE A 52 0.23 0.97 -4.51
N LEU A 53 0.03 -0.32 -4.19
CA LEU A 53 0.99 -1.16 -3.46
C LEU A 53 1.79 -2.12 -4.36
N GLU A 54 1.68 -2.02 -5.68
CA GLU A 54 2.37 -2.90 -6.62
C GLU A 54 3.89 -2.78 -6.46
N ASP A 55 4.57 -3.92 -6.35
CA ASP A 55 6.01 -4.05 -6.13
C ASP A 55 6.49 -3.34 -4.84
N LEU A 56 5.62 -3.21 -3.82
CA LEU A 56 5.90 -2.65 -2.48
C LEU A 56 5.68 -3.66 -1.35
N GLU A 57 5.85 -4.96 -1.60
CA GLU A 57 5.56 -6.05 -0.65
C GLU A 57 6.41 -6.00 0.63
N HIS A 58 7.58 -5.35 0.58
CA HIS A 58 8.43 -5.12 1.75
C HIS A 58 7.75 -4.23 2.81
N LEU A 59 6.73 -3.45 2.46
CA LEU A 59 5.87 -2.74 3.42
C LEU A 59 4.98 -3.70 4.22
N LYS A 60 4.84 -4.96 3.78
CA LYS A 60 4.07 -6.02 4.41
C LYS A 60 2.59 -5.68 4.58
N LEU A 61 2.03 -4.85 3.69
CA LEU A 61 0.62 -4.43 3.78
C LEU A 61 -0.27 -5.26 2.85
N CYS A 62 -1.33 -5.83 3.40
CA CYS A 62 -2.40 -6.41 2.60
C CYS A 62 -3.18 -5.30 1.89
N TYR A 63 -3.29 -5.33 0.56
CA TYR A 63 -4.00 -4.26 -0.17
C TYR A 63 -5.51 -4.21 0.12
N LEU A 64 -6.11 -5.29 0.62
CA LEU A 64 -7.53 -5.32 0.96
C LEU A 64 -7.83 -4.68 2.32
N CYS A 65 -7.17 -5.15 3.37
CA CYS A 65 -7.48 -4.74 4.75
C CYS A 65 -6.48 -3.74 5.35
N LEU A 66 -5.36 -3.46 4.67
CA LEU A 66 -4.25 -2.62 5.13
C LEU A 66 -3.63 -3.09 6.45
N HIS A 67 -3.87 -4.33 6.85
CA HIS A 67 -3.19 -4.93 7.99
C HIS A 67 -1.79 -5.39 7.57
N GLU A 68 -0.87 -5.30 8.51
CA GLU A 68 0.48 -5.80 8.31
C GLU A 68 0.49 -7.32 8.38
N SER A 69 1.20 -7.97 7.46
CA SER A 69 1.30 -9.42 7.41
C SER A 69 2.66 -9.84 6.87
N ASP A 70 3.34 -10.73 7.60
CA ASP A 70 4.61 -11.31 7.15
C ASP A 70 4.45 -12.23 5.93
N VAL A 71 3.23 -12.67 5.64
CA VAL A 71 2.90 -13.51 4.50
C VAL A 71 1.84 -12.79 3.67
N LEU A 72 2.16 -12.51 2.42
CA LEU A 72 1.23 -12.01 1.42
C LEU A 72 1.20 -12.99 0.24
N ILE A 73 0.01 -13.39 -0.18
CA ILE A 73 -0.25 -14.20 -1.37
C ILE A 73 -0.83 -13.22 -2.39
N ASP A 74 -0.08 -12.94 -3.46
CA ASP A 74 -0.43 -11.95 -4.47
C ASP A 74 -0.88 -10.60 -3.84
N GLY A 75 -0.16 -10.11 -2.83
CA GLY A 75 -0.48 -8.84 -2.14
C GLY A 75 -1.60 -8.90 -1.08
N VAL A 76 -2.15 -10.09 -0.80
CA VAL A 76 -3.26 -10.30 0.14
C VAL A 76 -2.83 -11.13 1.34
N CYS A 77 -3.27 -10.77 2.55
CA CYS A 77 -2.99 -11.59 3.74
C CYS A 77 -3.86 -12.86 3.78
N PRO A 78 -3.42 -13.94 4.47
CA PRO A 78 -4.14 -15.22 4.50
C PRO A 78 -5.59 -15.13 5.00
N THR A 79 -5.89 -14.16 5.86
CA THR A 79 -7.25 -13.93 6.38
C THR A 79 -8.18 -13.36 5.31
N CYS A 80 -7.65 -12.49 4.45
CA CYS A 80 -8.40 -11.93 3.34
C CYS A 80 -8.50 -12.97 2.21
N ASP A 81 -7.40 -13.62 1.84
CA ASP A 81 -7.35 -14.63 0.78
C ASP A 81 -8.40 -15.75 0.97
N LYS A 82 -8.48 -16.33 2.18
CA LYS A 82 -9.49 -17.34 2.54
C LYS A 82 -10.95 -16.89 2.43
N LYS A 83 -11.22 -15.59 2.39
CA LYS A 83 -12.58 -15.06 2.21
C LYS A 83 -12.98 -14.98 0.73
N PHE A 84 -12.02 -15.11 -0.19
CA PHE A 84 -12.24 -15.03 -1.63
C PHE A 84 -12.04 -16.37 -2.37
N SER A 85 -11.57 -17.41 -1.66
CA SER A 85 -11.49 -18.81 -2.11
C SER A 85 -12.78 -19.59 -1.82
#